data_AF-A0A3M1AZA4-F1
#
_entry.id   AF-A0A3M1AZA4-F1
#
_cell.length_a   1.000
_cell.length_b   1.000
_cell.length_c   1.000
_cell.angle_alpha   90.00
_cell.angle_beta   90.00
_cell.angle_gamma   90.00
#
_symmetry.space_group_name_H-M   'P 1'
#
loop_
_entity.id
_entity.type
_entity.pdbx_description
1 polymer ?
#
loop_
_entity_poly.entity_id
_entity_poly.type
_entity_poly.pdbx_seq_one_letter_code
_entity_poly.pdbx_strand_id
1 'polypeptide(L)'
;MTLSDDFLNEFFYVLYTTGSLDESFVVDIPQDDPTVQLLLALFGIDPNTDQLEVRLESLMPPAMRFDQFNEADTAALNWQDLLVNLAPISSSGEPGDDIIGLLVSSLIPLIVQITDHNTILIQLSEDTSVTIESTPEATYTIPTAAIEDALNSVIASAIAEINAQIPEIPLPTFEDGLQYTLLEIKMNLDGQGGFMTLFANLETAQ
;
A
#
# COMPACT_ATOMS: atom_id res chain seq x y z
N MET A 1 -1.36 2.16 24.92
CA MET A 1 -0.23 2.78 24.18
C MET A 1 -0.79 3.76 23.17
N THR A 2 -0.06 4.81 22.80
CA THR A 2 -0.48 5.76 21.76
C THR A 2 0.53 5.77 20.63
N LEU A 3 0.06 5.63 19.39
CA LEU A 3 0.81 5.86 18.16
C LEU A 3 0.37 7.23 17.63
N SER A 4 1.25 8.22 17.72
CA SER A 4 0.98 9.56 17.16
C SER A 4 1.16 9.56 15.65
N ASP A 5 0.56 10.53 15.00
CA ASP A 5 0.86 10.92 13.63
C ASP A 5 2.35 11.14 13.39
N ASP A 6 3.05 11.85 14.27
CA ASP A 6 4.50 12.07 14.17
C ASP A 6 5.26 10.74 14.11
N PHE A 7 4.95 9.80 15.00
CA PHE A 7 5.58 8.49 15.01
C PHE A 7 5.33 7.71 13.71
N LEU A 8 4.08 7.68 13.25
CA LEU A 8 3.73 6.94 12.04
C LEU A 8 4.32 7.60 10.78
N ASN A 9 4.35 8.94 10.71
CA ASN A 9 5.02 9.66 9.63
C ASN A 9 6.52 9.36 9.61
N GLU A 10 7.21 9.40 10.76
CA GLU A 10 8.61 9.02 10.84
C GLU A 10 8.85 7.55 10.46
N PHE A 11 7.97 6.65 10.89
CA PHE A 11 8.04 5.22 10.56
C PHE A 11 7.97 4.99 9.05
N PHE A 12 6.97 5.54 8.36
CA PHE A 12 6.85 5.41 6.91
C PHE A 12 7.90 6.20 6.14
N TYR A 13 8.39 7.32 6.68
CA TYR A 13 9.53 8.04 6.12
C TYR A 13 10.80 7.17 6.14
N VAL A 14 11.04 6.41 7.21
CA VAL A 14 12.17 5.45 7.25
C VAL A 14 12.01 4.40 6.17
N LEU A 15 10.84 3.76 6.05
CA LEU A 15 10.56 2.75 5.01
C LEU A 15 10.76 3.30 3.60
N TYR A 16 10.34 4.54 3.35
CA TYR A 16 10.60 5.26 2.11
C TYR A 16 12.12 5.40 1.86
N THR A 17 12.87 5.93 2.83
CA THR A 17 14.32 6.15 2.63
C THR A 17 15.14 4.87 2.52
N THR A 18 14.64 3.74 3.02
CA THR A 18 15.27 2.42 2.85
C THR A 18 14.88 1.72 1.56
N GLY A 19 13.96 2.29 0.77
CA GLY A 19 13.41 1.68 -0.44
C GLY A 19 12.45 0.52 -0.17
N SER A 20 11.98 0.35 1.07
CA SER A 20 11.07 -0.74 1.45
C SER A 20 9.62 -0.52 1.00
N LEU A 21 9.35 0.65 0.41
CA LEU A 21 8.07 0.97 -0.22
C LEU A 21 8.16 0.85 -1.76
N ASP A 22 9.35 0.71 -2.31
CA ASP A 22 9.55 0.53 -3.74
C ASP A 22 9.61 -0.97 -4.03
N GLU A 23 8.79 -1.46 -4.96
CA GLU A 23 8.64 -2.89 -5.19
C GLU A 23 8.64 -3.19 -6.69
N SER A 24 9.24 -4.32 -7.07
CA SER A 24 9.11 -4.87 -8.42
C SER A 24 8.66 -6.31 -8.37
N PHE A 25 7.59 -6.62 -9.09
CA PHE A 25 7.00 -7.95 -9.13
C PHE A 25 6.36 -8.24 -10.47
N VAL A 26 6.15 -9.52 -10.77
CA VAL A 26 5.50 -9.97 -11.99
C VAL A 26 4.06 -10.33 -11.68
N VAL A 27 3.12 -9.78 -12.45
CA VAL A 27 1.70 -10.11 -12.39
C VAL A 27 1.29 -10.85 -13.65
N ASP A 28 0.51 -11.92 -13.47
CA ASP A 28 -0.16 -12.58 -14.58
C ASP A 28 -1.33 -11.71 -15.06
N ILE A 29 -1.44 -11.55 -16.38
CA ILE A 29 -2.48 -10.77 -17.02
C ILE A 29 -3.64 -11.72 -17.37
N PRO A 30 -4.84 -11.54 -16.77
CA PRO A 30 -6.01 -12.30 -17.19
C PRO A 30 -6.39 -11.94 -18.63
N GLN A 31 -6.14 -12.88 -19.55
CA GLN A 31 -6.35 -12.68 -21.00
C GLN A 31 -7.83 -12.58 -21.38
N ASP A 32 -8.72 -13.03 -20.51
CA ASP A 32 -10.16 -12.98 -20.66
C ASP A 32 -10.80 -11.73 -20.04
N ASP A 33 -10.02 -10.87 -19.36
CA ASP A 33 -10.52 -9.63 -18.78
C ASP A 33 -10.49 -8.48 -19.82
N PRO A 34 -11.66 -7.98 -20.26
CA PRO A 34 -11.74 -6.91 -21.26
C PRO A 34 -11.17 -5.57 -20.78
N THR A 35 -11.15 -5.32 -19.47
CA THR A 35 -10.56 -4.12 -18.87
C THR A 35 -9.04 -4.17 -18.98
N VAL A 36 -8.45 -5.33 -18.69
CA VAL A 36 -7.01 -5.53 -18.82
C VAL A 36 -6.58 -5.51 -20.29
N GLN A 37 -7.35 -6.12 -21.19
CA GLN A 37 -7.10 -6.04 -22.63
C GLN A 37 -7.20 -4.60 -23.18
N LEU A 38 -8.14 -3.79 -22.66
CA LEU A 38 -8.22 -2.37 -22.98
C LEU A 38 -6.96 -1.62 -22.51
N LEU A 39 -6.46 -1.92 -21.31
CA LEU A 39 -5.24 -1.32 -20.77
C LEU A 39 -4.06 -1.59 -21.68
N LEU A 40 -3.78 -2.86 -22.02
CA LEU A 40 -2.68 -3.21 -22.92
C LEU A 40 -2.76 -2.45 -24.24
N ALA A 41 -3.96 -2.39 -24.84
CA ALA A 41 -4.18 -1.70 -26.10
C ALA A 41 -3.98 -0.17 -26.02
N LEU A 42 -4.46 0.47 -24.95
CA LEU A 42 -4.27 1.92 -24.72
C LEU A 42 -2.80 2.30 -24.57
N PHE A 43 -2.04 1.35 -24.05
CA PHE A 43 -0.65 1.47 -23.70
C PHE A 43 0.30 0.96 -24.78
N GLY A 44 -0.23 0.45 -25.89
CA GLY A 44 0.59 -0.09 -26.97
C GLY A 44 1.36 -1.35 -26.58
N ILE A 45 0.99 -1.99 -25.48
CA ILE A 45 1.53 -3.28 -25.06
C ILE A 45 0.90 -4.38 -25.93
N ASP A 46 1.66 -5.42 -26.27
CA ASP A 46 1.16 -6.56 -27.04
C ASP A 46 -0.07 -7.16 -26.32
N PRO A 47 -1.25 -7.23 -26.95
CA PRO A 47 -2.45 -7.80 -26.32
C PRO A 47 -2.30 -9.28 -25.97
N ASN A 48 -1.29 -9.98 -26.52
CA ASN A 48 -0.97 -11.36 -26.17
C ASN A 48 0.03 -11.48 -25.01
N THR A 49 0.48 -10.36 -24.42
CA THR A 49 1.29 -10.40 -23.21
C THR A 49 0.50 -11.07 -22.11
N ASP A 50 1.05 -12.13 -21.53
CA ASP A 50 0.46 -12.88 -20.43
C ASP A 50 1.01 -12.48 -19.06
N GLN A 51 2.08 -11.69 -19.02
CA GLN A 51 2.73 -11.22 -17.80
C GLN A 51 3.24 -9.77 -17.91
N LEU A 52 3.03 -8.96 -16.86
CA LEU A 52 3.66 -7.64 -16.71
C LEU A 52 4.63 -7.66 -15.54
N GLU A 53 5.80 -7.05 -15.70
CA GLU A 53 6.51 -6.49 -14.58
C GLU A 53 5.84 -5.19 -14.17
N VAL A 54 5.51 -5.08 -12.89
CA VAL A 54 5.04 -3.87 -12.25
C VAL A 54 6.17 -3.38 -11.36
N ARG A 55 6.56 -2.12 -11.52
CA ARG A 55 7.48 -1.44 -10.61
C ARG A 55 6.78 -0.26 -9.97
N LEU A 56 6.77 -0.26 -8.65
CA LEU A 56 6.27 0.83 -7.82
C LEU A 56 7.45 1.65 -7.34
N GLU A 57 7.41 2.97 -7.59
CA GLU A 57 8.43 3.90 -7.14
C GLU A 57 7.78 5.11 -6.46
N SER A 58 8.15 5.34 -5.21
CA SER A 58 7.71 6.52 -4.47
C SER A 58 8.52 7.74 -4.89
N LEU A 59 7.91 8.72 -5.56
CA LEU A 59 8.64 9.94 -5.94
C LEU A 59 8.80 10.92 -4.76
N MET A 60 7.90 10.83 -3.79
CA MET A 60 7.94 11.60 -2.55
C MET A 60 7.65 10.72 -1.33
N PRO A 61 8.10 11.13 -0.13
CA PRO A 61 7.75 10.41 1.09
C PRO A 61 6.22 10.41 1.28
N PRO A 62 5.60 9.24 1.52
CA PRO A 62 4.18 9.19 1.81
C PRO A 62 3.92 9.80 3.20
N ALA A 63 2.70 10.29 3.39
CA ALA A 63 2.30 10.94 4.62
C ALA A 63 1.12 10.21 5.26
N MET A 64 1.06 10.22 6.59
CA MET A 64 -0.10 9.71 7.30
C MET A 64 -1.26 10.70 7.23
N ARG A 65 -2.44 10.16 6.95
CA ARG A 65 -3.70 10.89 7.04
C ARG A 65 -4.62 10.16 8.00
N PHE A 66 -5.25 10.91 8.89
CA PHE A 66 -6.29 10.40 9.77
C PHE A 66 -7.61 10.99 9.27
N ASP A 67 -8.48 10.13 8.77
CA ASP A 67 -9.73 10.54 8.15
C ASP A 67 -10.77 9.42 8.22
N GLN A 68 -11.99 9.71 7.82
CA GLN A 68 -13.02 8.71 7.64
C GLN A 68 -12.84 8.00 6.29
N PHE A 69 -12.59 6.69 6.35
CA PHE A 69 -12.60 5.80 5.19
C PHE A 69 -13.78 4.85 5.33
N ASN A 70 -14.68 4.83 4.35
CA ASN A 70 -15.87 3.98 4.36
C ASN A 70 -16.69 4.09 5.67
N GLU A 71 -16.91 5.32 6.15
CA GLU A 71 -17.66 5.63 7.39
C GLU A 71 -16.99 5.18 8.71
N ALA A 72 -15.79 4.60 8.65
CA ALA A 72 -14.97 4.34 9.81
C ALA A 72 -13.85 5.39 9.89
N ASP A 73 -13.63 5.96 11.08
CA ASP A 73 -12.36 6.65 11.33
C ASP A 73 -11.25 5.64 11.01
N THR A 74 -10.23 6.04 10.25
CA THR A 74 -9.07 5.22 9.92
C THR A 74 -7.79 6.07 9.90
N ALA A 75 -6.67 5.43 10.19
CA ALA A 75 -5.36 5.96 9.85
C ALA A 75 -4.99 5.34 8.50
N ALA A 76 -4.66 6.15 7.52
CA ALA A 76 -4.30 5.70 6.19
C ALA A 76 -2.98 6.31 5.74
N LEU A 77 -2.19 5.52 5.03
CA LEU A 77 -1.04 6.01 4.28
C LEU A 77 -1.57 6.73 3.04
N ASN A 78 -1.33 8.03 2.99
CA ASN A 78 -1.57 8.83 1.80
C ASN A 78 -0.31 8.80 0.94
N TRP A 79 -0.31 7.89 -0.02
CA TRP A 79 0.80 7.62 -0.92
C TRP A 79 0.61 8.41 -2.21
N GLN A 80 0.97 9.69 -2.15
CA GLN A 80 0.96 10.60 -3.30
C GLN A 80 2.19 10.40 -4.17
N ASP A 81 2.07 10.76 -5.44
CA ASP A 81 3.15 10.73 -6.42
C ASP A 81 3.82 9.35 -6.52
N LEU A 82 3.01 8.30 -6.48
CA LEU A 82 3.44 6.93 -6.74
C LEU A 82 3.56 6.74 -8.25
N LEU A 83 4.77 6.46 -8.72
CA LEU A 83 5.00 6.09 -10.11
C LEU A 83 4.80 4.58 -10.27
N VAL A 84 3.76 4.20 -11.01
CA VAL A 84 3.51 2.82 -11.41
C VAL A 84 4.06 2.63 -12.81
N ASN A 85 5.15 1.90 -12.91
CA ASN A 85 5.77 1.51 -14.17
C ASN A 85 5.30 0.11 -14.56
N LEU A 86 4.74 -0.02 -15.74
CA LEU A 86 4.31 -1.30 -16.31
C LEU A 86 5.20 -1.66 -17.49
N ALA A 87 5.76 -2.86 -17.50
CA ALA A 87 6.55 -3.38 -18.61
C ALA A 87 6.11 -4.80 -18.99
N PRO A 88 5.88 -5.13 -20.27
CA PRO A 88 5.59 -6.49 -20.68
C PRO A 88 6.78 -7.40 -20.43
N ILE A 89 6.53 -8.58 -19.86
CA ILE A 89 7.53 -9.64 -19.83
C ILE A 89 7.56 -10.30 -21.21
N SER A 90 8.74 -10.32 -21.81
CA SER A 90 8.95 -11.02 -23.08
C SER A 90 8.85 -12.54 -22.90
N SER A 91 8.63 -13.28 -23.99
CA SER A 91 8.68 -14.75 -23.99
C SER A 91 10.04 -15.35 -23.54
N SER A 92 11.10 -14.54 -23.49
CA SER A 92 12.40 -14.88 -22.89
C SER A 92 12.47 -14.71 -21.37
N GLY A 93 11.42 -14.18 -20.74
CA GLY A 93 11.37 -13.88 -19.30
C GLY A 93 12.05 -12.57 -18.90
N GLU A 94 12.47 -11.76 -19.87
CA GLU A 94 13.08 -10.45 -19.62
C GLU A 94 12.04 -9.33 -19.77
N PRO A 95 12.06 -8.31 -18.89
CA PRO A 95 11.23 -7.12 -19.06
C PRO A 95 11.51 -6.42 -20.39
N GLY A 96 10.44 -6.03 -21.09
CA GLY A 96 10.52 -5.24 -22.32
C GLY A 96 10.90 -3.78 -22.07
N ASP A 97 11.31 -3.10 -23.14
CA ASP A 97 11.68 -1.68 -23.12
C ASP A 97 10.47 -0.73 -22.99
N ASP A 98 9.26 -1.24 -23.25
CA ASP A 98 8.01 -0.47 -23.21
C ASP A 98 7.56 -0.27 -21.76
N ILE A 99 8.12 0.75 -21.13
CA ILE A 99 7.75 1.17 -19.77
C ILE A 99 6.71 2.28 -19.86
N ILE A 100 5.54 2.03 -19.30
CA ILE A 100 4.55 3.08 -19.08
C ILE A 100 4.56 3.47 -17.63
N GLY A 101 4.92 4.72 -17.39
CA GLY A 101 4.79 5.37 -16.09
C GLY A 101 3.42 6.02 -15.95
N LEU A 102 2.66 5.60 -14.96
CA LEU A 102 1.45 6.25 -14.50
C LEU A 102 1.74 6.92 -13.16
N LEU A 103 1.44 8.20 -13.04
CA LEU A 103 1.50 8.89 -11.76
C LEU A 103 0.15 8.75 -11.08
N VAL A 104 0.15 8.10 -9.93
CA VAL A 104 -1.06 7.81 -9.16
C VAL A 104 -0.92 8.30 -7.73
N SER A 105 -2.07 8.52 -7.13
CA SER A 105 -2.22 8.70 -5.70
C SER A 105 -3.01 7.54 -5.14
N SER A 106 -2.60 7.02 -3.99
CA SER A 106 -3.29 5.96 -3.28
C SER A 106 -3.54 6.35 -1.84
N LEU A 107 -4.75 6.08 -1.36
CA LEU A 107 -5.04 6.13 0.08
C LEU A 107 -5.22 4.70 0.58
N ILE A 108 -4.31 4.26 1.45
CA ILE A 108 -4.23 2.88 1.91
C ILE A 108 -4.46 2.83 3.42
N PRO A 109 -5.59 2.27 3.90
CA PRO A 109 -5.85 2.11 5.32
C PRO A 109 -4.76 1.29 6.03
N LEU A 110 -4.46 1.65 7.27
CA LEU A 110 -3.60 0.86 8.15
C LEU A 110 -4.39 -0.15 8.94
N ILE A 111 -3.82 -1.34 9.07
CA ILE A 111 -4.23 -2.38 10.00
C ILE A 111 -3.18 -2.44 11.10
N VAL A 112 -3.60 -2.29 12.35
CA VAL A 112 -2.70 -2.34 13.52
C VAL A 112 -3.13 -3.49 14.42
N GLN A 113 -2.17 -4.32 14.82
CA GLN A 113 -2.40 -5.49 15.67
C GLN A 113 -1.33 -5.58 16.75
N ILE A 114 -1.65 -6.22 17.87
CA ILE A 114 -0.65 -6.68 18.84
C ILE A 114 -0.48 -8.18 18.62
N THR A 115 0.76 -8.62 18.40
CA THR A 115 1.09 -10.03 18.18
C THR A 115 1.27 -10.79 19.49
N ASP A 116 1.29 -12.11 19.41
CA ASP A 116 1.63 -13.02 20.51
C ASP A 116 3.09 -12.88 21.00
N HIS A 117 3.97 -12.32 20.17
CA HIS A 117 5.36 -12.00 20.50
C HIS A 117 5.54 -10.68 21.26
N ASN A 118 4.44 -10.05 21.70
CA ASN A 118 4.46 -8.76 22.37
C ASN A 118 5.09 -7.66 21.50
N THR A 119 4.66 -7.60 20.24
CA THR A 119 5.03 -6.57 19.29
C THR A 119 3.77 -5.92 18.71
N ILE A 120 3.92 -4.73 18.16
CA ILE A 120 2.91 -4.11 17.30
C ILE A 120 3.27 -4.45 15.85
N LEU A 121 2.31 -5.03 15.16
CA LEU A 121 2.34 -5.20 13.72
C LEU A 121 1.53 -4.06 13.09
N ILE A 122 2.16 -3.31 12.20
CA ILE A 122 1.50 -2.31 11.34
C ILE A 122 1.51 -2.87 9.93
N GLN A 123 0.35 -2.94 9.30
CA GLN A 123 0.18 -3.42 7.93
C GLN A 123 -0.64 -2.42 7.12
N LEU A 124 -0.39 -2.39 5.83
CA LEU A 124 -1.21 -1.74 4.82
C LEU A 124 -2.36 -2.67 4.42
N SER A 125 -3.57 -2.14 4.34
CA SER A 125 -4.75 -2.88 3.87
C SER A 125 -4.72 -3.08 2.36
N GLU A 126 -5.10 -4.25 1.88
CA GLU A 126 -5.31 -4.51 0.45
C GLU A 126 -6.57 -3.79 -0.09
N ASP A 127 -7.48 -3.35 0.79
CA ASP A 127 -8.61 -2.47 0.45
C ASP A 127 -8.11 -1.03 0.26
N THR A 128 -7.56 -0.78 -0.92
CA THR A 128 -6.97 0.50 -1.34
C THR A 128 -7.89 1.26 -2.30
N SER A 129 -7.70 2.58 -2.35
CA SER A 129 -8.30 3.44 -3.36
C SER A 129 -7.20 4.16 -4.15
N VAL A 130 -7.16 3.92 -5.46
CA VAL A 130 -6.22 4.53 -6.39
C VAL A 130 -6.92 5.59 -7.22
N THR A 131 -6.24 6.72 -7.42
CA THR A 131 -6.66 7.82 -8.30
C THR A 131 -5.52 8.16 -9.23
N ILE A 132 -5.80 8.25 -10.53
CA ILE A 132 -4.78 8.66 -11.50
C ILE A 132 -4.64 10.18 -11.47
N GLU A 133 -3.44 10.67 -11.18
CA GLU A 133 -3.17 12.12 -11.10
C GLU A 133 -2.83 12.70 -12.45
N SER A 134 -2.03 11.96 -13.22
CA SER A 134 -1.74 12.29 -14.61
C SER A 134 -1.47 11.03 -15.40
N THR A 135 -2.04 10.98 -16.60
CA THR A 135 -1.57 10.08 -17.64
C THR A 135 -0.54 10.83 -18.48
N PRO A 136 0.41 10.14 -19.13
CA PRO A 136 1.17 10.73 -20.24
C PRO A 136 0.21 11.45 -21.21
N GLU A 137 0.67 12.50 -21.91
CA GLU A 137 -0.14 13.24 -22.90
C GLU A 137 -0.66 12.28 -23.99
N ALA A 138 -1.80 11.65 -23.73
CA ALA A 138 -2.44 10.75 -24.65
C ALA A 138 -3.36 11.57 -25.54
N THR A 139 -3.26 11.39 -26.86
CA THR A 139 -4.21 11.92 -27.84
C THR A 139 -5.61 11.31 -27.73
N TYR A 140 -5.83 10.43 -26.74
CA TYR A 140 -7.05 9.67 -26.53
C TYR A 140 -7.64 9.97 -25.15
N THR A 141 -8.96 10.18 -25.09
CA THR A 141 -9.68 10.22 -23.82
C THR A 141 -9.77 8.81 -23.28
N ILE A 142 -9.04 8.53 -22.22
CA ILE A 142 -9.02 7.21 -21.58
C ILE A 142 -10.07 7.19 -20.45
N PRO A 143 -10.94 6.17 -20.36
CA PRO A 143 -11.81 6.00 -19.20
C PRO A 143 -10.95 5.68 -17.96
N THR A 144 -10.71 6.67 -17.10
CA THR A 144 -9.82 6.54 -15.93
C THR A 144 -10.30 5.48 -14.94
N ALA A 145 -11.61 5.35 -14.73
CA ALA A 145 -12.20 4.40 -13.77
C ALA A 145 -11.79 2.94 -14.04
N ALA A 146 -11.78 2.51 -15.31
CA ALA A 146 -11.41 1.14 -15.65
C ALA A 146 -9.90 0.89 -15.43
N ILE A 147 -9.08 1.92 -15.60
CA ILE A 147 -7.64 1.84 -15.30
C ILE A 147 -7.42 1.80 -13.79
N GLU A 148 -8.13 2.64 -13.03
CA GLU A 148 -8.07 2.69 -11.57
C GLU A 148 -8.46 1.34 -10.96
N ASP A 149 -9.50 0.68 -11.45
CA ASP A 149 -9.91 -0.66 -11.00
C ASP A 149 -8.80 -1.70 -11.19
N ALA A 150 -8.14 -1.71 -12.35
CA ALA A 150 -7.03 -2.64 -12.59
C ALA A 150 -5.80 -2.30 -11.75
N LEU A 151 -5.48 -1.00 -11.61
CA LEU A 151 -4.37 -0.54 -10.77
C LEU A 151 -4.61 -0.85 -9.29
N ASN A 152 -5.84 -0.80 -8.79
CA ASN A 152 -6.19 -1.23 -7.44
C ASN A 152 -5.78 -2.70 -7.22
N SER A 153 -6.08 -3.58 -8.17
CA SER A 153 -5.69 -5.01 -8.07
C SER A 153 -4.17 -5.19 -8.10
N VAL A 154 -3.47 -4.40 -8.91
CA VAL A 154 -2.00 -4.44 -9.00
C VAL A 154 -1.36 -3.95 -7.69
N ILE A 155 -1.81 -2.79 -7.18
CA ILE A 155 -1.29 -2.21 -5.94
C ILE A 155 -1.63 -3.09 -4.73
N ALA A 156 -2.81 -3.69 -4.69
CA ALA A 156 -3.17 -4.67 -3.65
C ALA A 156 -2.19 -5.87 -3.61
N SER A 157 -1.75 -6.35 -4.78
CA SER A 157 -0.75 -7.43 -4.85
C SER A 157 0.61 -6.98 -4.30
N ALA A 158 1.03 -5.75 -4.61
CA ALA A 158 2.27 -5.18 -4.09
C ALA A 158 2.25 -4.97 -2.57
N ILE A 159 1.09 -4.56 -2.04
CA ILE A 159 0.88 -4.32 -0.61
C ILE A 159 1.23 -5.57 0.21
N ALA A 160 0.94 -6.77 -0.28
CA ALA A 160 1.30 -8.01 0.39
C ALA A 160 2.83 -8.16 0.55
N GLU A 161 3.60 -7.85 -0.50
CA GLU A 161 5.07 -7.90 -0.49
C GLU A 161 5.67 -6.78 0.38
N ILE A 162 5.13 -5.56 0.29
CA ILE A 162 5.53 -4.44 1.14
C ILE A 162 5.29 -4.78 2.61
N ASN A 163 4.12 -5.34 2.94
CA ASN A 163 3.78 -5.75 4.30
C ASN A 163 4.76 -6.78 4.88
N ALA A 164 5.35 -7.64 4.06
CA ALA A 164 6.36 -8.59 4.51
C ALA A 164 7.69 -7.91 4.90
N GLN A 165 7.93 -6.69 4.43
CA GLN A 165 9.12 -5.89 4.74
C GLN A 165 8.92 -4.95 5.94
N ILE A 166 7.67 -4.69 6.35
CA ILE A 166 7.36 -3.82 7.47
C ILE A 166 7.78 -4.52 8.78
N PRO A 167 8.71 -3.93 9.55
CA PRO A 167 9.18 -4.55 10.78
C PRO A 167 8.12 -4.44 11.89
N GLU A 168 8.02 -5.48 12.71
CA GLU A 168 7.27 -5.42 13.95
C GLU A 168 7.96 -4.49 14.97
N ILE A 169 7.16 -3.74 15.72
CA ILE A 169 7.63 -2.78 16.72
C ILE A 169 7.54 -3.44 18.11
N PRO A 170 8.65 -3.62 18.85
CA PRO A 170 8.60 -4.28 20.15
C PRO A 170 7.83 -3.45 21.19
N LEU A 171 6.95 -4.11 21.93
CA LEU A 171 6.33 -3.53 23.13
C LEU A 171 7.24 -3.71 24.35
N PRO A 172 7.11 -2.88 25.40
CA PRO A 172 7.81 -3.10 26.66
C PRO A 172 7.53 -4.51 27.21
N THR A 173 8.59 -5.22 27.57
CA THR A 173 8.50 -6.54 28.20
C THR A 173 8.31 -6.41 29.72
N PHE A 174 7.57 -7.36 30.30
CA PHE A 174 7.38 -7.47 31.75
C PHE A 174 8.12 -8.70 32.29
N GLU A 175 8.61 -8.62 33.52
CA GLU A 175 9.42 -9.69 34.15
C GLU A 175 8.67 -11.03 34.32
N ASP A 176 7.33 -11.01 34.35
CA ASP A 176 6.50 -12.16 34.75
C ASP A 176 5.85 -12.94 33.59
N GLY A 177 6.38 -12.86 32.37
CA GLY A 177 5.82 -13.60 31.23
C GLY A 177 4.41 -13.15 30.83
N LEU A 178 4.09 -11.88 31.10
CA LEU A 178 2.83 -11.27 30.69
C LEU A 178 2.87 -10.89 29.21
N GLN A 179 1.76 -11.12 28.52
CA GLN A 179 1.51 -10.72 27.14
C GLN A 179 0.40 -9.65 27.10
N TYR A 180 0.46 -8.82 26.06
CA TYR A 180 -0.59 -7.85 25.79
C TYR A 180 -1.63 -8.49 24.87
N THR A 181 -2.89 -8.40 25.27
CA THR A 181 -4.02 -8.76 24.42
C THR A 181 -4.73 -7.48 23.98
N LEU A 182 -4.72 -7.16 22.69
CA LEU A 182 -5.40 -5.98 22.16
C LEU A 182 -6.91 -6.10 22.39
N LEU A 183 -7.51 -5.10 23.03
CA LEU A 183 -8.95 -5.03 23.27
C LEU A 183 -9.64 -4.13 22.25
N GLU A 184 -9.07 -2.95 22.02
CA GLU A 184 -9.70 -1.90 21.24
C GLU A 184 -8.63 -0.94 20.71
N ILE A 185 -8.84 -0.43 19.50
CA ILE A 185 -8.11 0.72 18.96
C ILE A 185 -9.10 1.87 18.85
N LYS A 186 -8.75 3.02 19.44
CA LYS A 186 -9.50 4.26 19.24
C LYS A 186 -8.66 5.26 18.49
N MET A 187 -9.21 5.80 17.42
CA MET A 187 -8.68 6.99 16.81
C MET A 187 -9.23 8.24 17.48
N ASN A 188 -8.36 9.22 17.62
CA ASN A 188 -8.74 10.54 18.07
C ASN A 188 -8.18 11.53 17.06
N LEU A 189 -9.09 12.28 16.47
CA LEU A 189 -8.79 13.45 15.65
C LEU A 189 -8.83 14.65 16.59
N ASP A 190 -7.67 15.25 16.87
CA ASP A 190 -7.65 16.57 17.48
C ASP A 190 -7.38 17.62 16.39
N GLY A 191 -7.76 18.88 16.62
CA GLY A 191 -7.60 19.93 15.61
C GLY A 191 -6.14 20.29 15.28
N GLN A 192 -5.16 19.51 15.77
CA GLN A 192 -3.73 19.67 15.57
C GLN A 192 -3.08 18.44 14.89
N GLY A 193 -3.77 17.30 14.84
CA GLY A 193 -3.22 16.03 14.34
C GLY A 193 -4.11 14.83 14.69
N GLY A 194 -3.63 13.63 14.36
CA GLY A 194 -4.34 12.39 14.65
C GLY A 194 -3.49 11.43 15.48
N PHE A 195 -4.13 10.63 16.33
CA PHE A 195 -3.43 9.54 17.01
C PHE A 195 -4.31 8.31 17.21
N MET A 196 -3.66 7.14 17.23
CA MET A 196 -4.27 5.87 17.58
C MET A 196 -3.93 5.50 19.02
N THR A 197 -4.95 5.25 19.84
CA THR A 197 -4.78 4.68 21.17
C THR A 197 -5.12 3.20 21.14
N LEU A 198 -4.13 2.38 21.48
CA LEU A 198 -4.28 0.94 21.65
C LEU A 198 -4.58 0.65 23.12
N PHE A 199 -5.77 0.11 23.38
CA PHE A 199 -6.18 -0.41 24.67
C PHE A 199 -5.92 -1.92 24.67
N ALA A 200 -5.13 -2.38 25.63
CA ALA A 200 -4.75 -3.78 25.75
C ALA A 200 -4.82 -4.22 27.21
N ASN A 201 -5.19 -5.48 27.42
CA ASN A 201 -5.06 -6.14 28.71
C ASN A 201 -3.66 -6.75 28.86
N LEU A 202 -3.26 -6.91 30.11
CA LEU A 202 -2.05 -7.62 30.50
C LEU A 202 -2.45 -8.97 31.10
N GLU A 203 -2.07 -10.04 30.42
CA GLU A 203 -2.49 -11.39 30.75
C GLU A 203 -1.26 -12.31 30.81
N THR A 204 -1.33 -13.38 31.59
CA THR A 204 -0.24 -14.37 31.66
C THR A 204 -0.25 -15.20 30.38
N ALA A 205 0.90 -15.35 29.73
CA ALA A 205 1.03 -16.24 28.57
C ALA A 205 0.59 -17.67 28.96
N GLN A 206 -0.29 -18.27 28.15
CA GLN A 206 -0.77 -19.65 28.35
C GLN A 206 0.23 -20.70 27.88
#